data_AF-R9MCU6-F1
#
_entry.id   AF-R9MCU6-F1
#
_cell.length_a   1.000
_cell.length_b   1.000
_cell.length_c   1.000
_cell.angle_alpha   90.00
_cell.angle_beta   90.00
_cell.angle_gamma   90.00
#
_symmetry.space_group_name_H-M   'P 1'
#
loop_
_entity.id
_entity.type
_entity.pdbx_description
1 polymer ?
#
loop_
_entity_poly.entity_id
_entity_poly.type
_entity_poly.pdbx_seq_one_letter_code
_entity_poly.pdbx_strand_id
1 'polypeptide(L)'
;MYCRGVWLDNQGNALLADVDFPAIWKQFAKEAKTTQDASRALPLLALRDGQWNHRFMTPSRAENLDREVRMTLDLSGENLSWTIRNGASTPLIHSNGGGVGLEVSLAGWWYTVPLARAITTELHTLPPKESCTYTFAKEYYSSLPDGTYRLVFPLYTSSQDLQEMDFHSYTASSFQLKNGAPVIQKG
;
A
#
# COMPACT_ATOMS: atom_id res chain seq x y z
N MET A 1 1.86 -7.81 -22.87
CA MET A 1 0.49 -8.26 -22.53
C MET A 1 -0.21 -8.65 -23.82
N TYR A 2 -0.75 -9.86 -23.92
CA TYR A 2 -1.45 -10.32 -25.12
C TYR A 2 -2.92 -9.93 -25.06
N CYS A 3 -3.34 -9.02 -25.94
CA CYS A 3 -4.73 -8.72 -26.23
C CYS A 3 -4.95 -8.91 -27.72
N ARG A 4 -5.64 -10.00 -28.12
CA ARG A 4 -6.13 -10.23 -29.50
C ARG A 4 -5.11 -9.98 -30.62
N GLY A 5 -3.86 -10.45 -30.47
CA GLY A 5 -2.84 -10.37 -31.53
C GLY A 5 -2.03 -9.07 -31.59
N VAL A 6 -2.22 -8.15 -30.64
CA VAL A 6 -1.40 -6.92 -30.55
C VAL A 6 -0.44 -7.03 -29.37
N TRP A 7 0.86 -6.86 -29.65
CA TRP A 7 1.88 -6.70 -28.62
C TRP A 7 2.13 -5.25 -28.33
N LEU A 8 2.39 -4.95 -27.05
CA LEU A 8 2.87 -3.65 -26.62
C LEU A 8 4.26 -3.87 -26.04
N ASP A 9 5.26 -3.20 -26.61
CA ASP A 9 6.61 -3.19 -26.05
C ASP A 9 6.65 -2.39 -24.73
N ASN A 10 7.82 -2.39 -24.07
CA ASN A 10 8.02 -1.67 -22.82
C ASN A 10 8.04 -0.13 -22.97
N GLN A 11 7.92 0.37 -24.20
CA GLN A 11 7.81 1.79 -24.55
C GLN A 11 6.40 2.17 -25.01
N GLY A 12 5.46 1.21 -25.08
CA GLY A 12 4.08 1.43 -25.47
C GLY A 12 3.80 1.32 -26.98
N ASN A 13 4.76 0.86 -27.79
CA ASN A 13 4.53 0.67 -29.23
C ASN A 13 3.75 -0.61 -29.51
N ALA A 14 2.75 -0.50 -30.38
CA ALA A 14 1.94 -1.63 -30.82
C ALA A 14 2.61 -2.37 -31.99
N LEU A 15 3.00 -3.62 -31.78
CA LEU A 15 3.51 -4.53 -32.80
C LEU A 15 2.37 -5.44 -33.28
N LEU A 16 2.04 -5.31 -34.57
CA LEU A 16 1.16 -6.21 -35.31
C LEU A 16 2.04 -7.22 -36.04
N ALA A 17 2.04 -8.46 -35.56
CA ALA A 17 2.69 -9.57 -36.24
C ALA A 17 1.69 -10.73 -36.34
N ASP A 18 1.51 -11.23 -37.56
CA ASP A 18 0.62 -12.36 -37.87
C ASP A 18 1.35 -13.65 -37.50
N VAL A 19 1.33 -13.98 -36.20
CA VAL A 19 2.11 -15.07 -35.63
C VAL A 19 1.15 -16.10 -35.03
N ASP A 20 1.28 -17.35 -35.46
CA ASP A 20 0.52 -18.49 -34.92
C ASP A 20 1.07 -18.90 -33.54
N PHE A 21 0.66 -18.14 -32.53
CA PHE A 21 1.05 -18.34 -31.14
C PHE A 21 0.67 -19.70 -30.57
N PRO A 22 -0.50 -20.30 -30.87
CA PRO A 22 -0.80 -21.67 -30.44
C PRO A 22 0.24 -22.70 -30.92
N ALA A 23 0.73 -22.58 -32.16
CA ALA A 23 1.76 -23.46 -32.70
C ALA A 23 3.12 -23.24 -32.01
N ILE A 24 3.52 -21.98 -31.81
CA ILE A 24 4.77 -21.62 -31.12
C ILE A 24 4.72 -22.04 -29.65
N TRP A 25 3.61 -21.78 -28.96
CA TRP A 25 3.43 -22.12 -27.56
C TRP A 25 3.50 -23.62 -27.33
N LYS A 26 2.94 -24.45 -28.23
CA LYS A 26 3.11 -25.91 -28.18
C LYS A 26 4.57 -26.37 -28.28
N GLN A 27 5.43 -25.63 -28.97
CA GLN A 27 6.86 -25.94 -29.07
C GLN A 27 7.64 -25.56 -27.80
N PHE A 28 7.17 -24.55 -27.05
CA PHE A 28 7.79 -24.08 -25.81
C PHE A 28 7.10 -24.58 -24.53
N ALA A 29 5.93 -25.21 -24.64
CA ALA A 29 5.16 -25.79 -23.54
C ALA A 29 5.84 -27.06 -23.01
N LYS A 30 7.01 -26.90 -22.40
CA LYS A 30 7.23 -27.58 -21.12
C LYS A 30 6.21 -26.98 -20.16
N GLU A 31 5.53 -27.83 -19.39
CA GLU A 31 4.63 -27.39 -18.32
C GLU A 31 5.24 -26.19 -17.65
N ALA A 32 4.56 -25.04 -17.73
CA ALA A 32 5.01 -23.84 -17.08
C ALA A 32 5.06 -24.18 -15.58
N LYS A 33 6.24 -24.55 -15.07
CA LYS A 33 6.51 -24.49 -13.65
C LYS A 33 6.11 -23.09 -13.28
N THR A 34 5.06 -22.96 -12.46
CA THR A 34 4.59 -21.72 -11.87
C THR A 34 5.82 -20.95 -11.42
N THR A 35 6.28 -20.03 -12.28
CA THR A 35 7.43 -19.20 -11.97
C THR A 35 6.94 -18.28 -10.88
N GLN A 36 7.66 -18.29 -9.76
CA GLN A 36 7.35 -17.65 -8.48
C GLN A 36 7.11 -16.13 -8.53
N ASP A 37 7.03 -15.50 -9.70
CA ASP A 37 7.21 -14.05 -9.86
C ASP A 37 5.99 -13.29 -10.40
N ALA A 38 4.78 -13.87 -10.36
CA ALA A 38 3.54 -13.10 -10.60
C ALA A 38 3.43 -11.87 -9.67
N SER A 39 3.99 -11.97 -8.46
CA SER A 39 4.06 -10.88 -7.47
C SER A 39 4.82 -9.64 -7.96
N ARG A 40 5.82 -9.81 -8.85
CA ARG A 40 6.61 -8.69 -9.40
C ARG A 40 5.94 -8.00 -10.58
N ALA A 41 5.10 -8.72 -11.32
CA ALA A 41 4.39 -8.18 -12.49
C ALA A 41 3.14 -7.37 -12.10
N LEU A 42 2.42 -7.78 -11.05
CA LEU A 42 1.17 -7.15 -10.62
C LEU A 42 1.30 -5.64 -10.34
N PRO A 43 2.34 -5.13 -9.63
CA PRO A 43 2.54 -3.70 -9.46
C PRO A 43 2.67 -2.92 -10.78
N LEU A 44 3.44 -3.45 -11.73
CA LEU A 44 3.65 -2.82 -13.03
C LEU A 44 2.36 -2.80 -13.85
N LEU A 45 1.56 -3.86 -13.76
CA LEU A 45 0.25 -3.94 -14.40
C LEU A 45 -0.77 -3.00 -13.76
N ALA A 46 -0.71 -2.82 -12.43
CA ALA A 46 -1.59 -1.93 -11.70
C ALA A 46 -1.37 -0.45 -12.04
N LEU A 47 -0.16 -0.06 -12.49
CA LEU A 47 0.19 1.33 -12.86
C LEU A 47 0.39 1.57 -14.36
N ARG A 48 0.19 0.55 -15.20
CA ARG A 48 0.61 0.54 -16.60
C ARG A 48 0.14 1.76 -17.41
N ASP A 49 -1.08 2.20 -17.17
CA ASP A 49 -1.73 3.27 -17.94
C ASP A 49 -1.61 4.65 -17.23
N GLY A 50 -0.69 4.78 -16.27
CA GLY A 50 -0.53 5.99 -15.45
C GLY A 50 -1.60 6.18 -14.38
N GLN A 51 -2.52 5.22 -14.24
CA GLN A 51 -3.58 5.20 -13.23
C GLN A 51 -3.69 3.81 -12.60
N TRP A 52 -4.18 3.77 -11.36
CA TRP A 52 -4.38 2.51 -10.64
C TRP A 52 -5.49 1.66 -11.25
N ASN A 53 -5.16 0.42 -11.62
CA ASN A 53 -6.11 -0.59 -12.05
C ASN A 53 -6.35 -1.62 -10.94
N HIS A 54 -7.50 -1.49 -10.26
CA HIS A 54 -7.87 -2.32 -9.11
C HIS A 54 -7.91 -3.84 -9.41
N ARG A 55 -8.06 -4.26 -10.68
CA ARG A 55 -8.05 -5.69 -11.06
C ARG A 55 -6.72 -6.38 -10.79
N PHE A 56 -5.64 -5.61 -10.65
CA PHE A 56 -4.29 -6.11 -10.35
C PHE A 56 -3.83 -5.73 -8.93
N MET A 57 -4.76 -5.29 -8.08
CA MET A 57 -4.46 -4.83 -6.72
C MET A 57 -5.15 -5.72 -5.69
N THR A 58 -4.60 -5.73 -4.47
CA THR A 58 -5.19 -6.47 -3.35
C THR A 58 -6.15 -5.57 -2.60
N PRO A 59 -7.41 -5.98 -2.36
CA PRO A 59 -8.31 -5.25 -1.48
C PRO A 59 -7.72 -5.07 -0.09
N SER A 60 -8.00 -3.93 0.55
CA SER A 60 -7.58 -3.65 1.91
C SER A 60 -8.05 -4.72 2.88
N ARG A 61 -7.16 -5.11 3.80
CA ARG A 61 -7.51 -5.94 4.97
C ARG A 61 -7.76 -5.09 6.21
N ALA A 62 -7.62 -3.78 6.09
CA ALA A 62 -7.77 -2.84 7.19
C ALA A 62 -9.25 -2.59 7.47
N GLU A 63 -9.88 -3.64 8.00
CA GLU A 63 -11.21 -3.64 8.58
C GLU A 63 -11.10 -3.28 10.08
N ASN A 64 -12.21 -2.86 10.71
CA ASN A 64 -12.24 -2.58 12.15
C ASN A 64 -11.25 -1.49 12.60
N LEU A 65 -11.34 -0.30 11.99
CA LEU A 65 -10.63 0.88 12.49
C LEU A 65 -11.08 1.18 13.92
N ASP A 66 -10.10 1.26 14.81
CA ASP A 66 -10.35 1.54 16.22
C ASP A 66 -10.83 2.98 16.41
N ARG A 67 -11.95 3.16 17.10
CA ARG A 67 -12.52 4.49 17.36
C ARG A 67 -11.82 5.22 18.50
N GLU A 68 -11.20 4.47 19.40
CA GLU A 68 -10.42 4.99 20.52
C GLU A 68 -9.00 5.36 20.08
N VAL A 69 -8.45 4.67 19.08
CA VAL A 69 -7.11 4.96 18.56
C VAL A 69 -7.17 5.75 17.26
N ARG A 70 -6.89 7.05 17.35
CA ARG A 70 -7.02 7.98 16.22
C ARG A 70 -5.67 8.36 15.66
N MET A 71 -5.54 8.22 14.34
CA MET A 71 -4.42 8.73 13.59
C MET A 71 -4.80 10.06 12.92
N THR A 72 -3.88 11.02 12.94
CA THR A 72 -3.97 12.26 12.15
C THR A 72 -2.69 12.44 11.37
N LEU A 73 -2.79 13.07 10.20
CA LEU A 73 -1.64 13.47 9.40
C LEU A 73 -1.40 14.96 9.52
N ASP A 74 -0.16 15.37 9.38
CA ASP A 74 0.25 16.76 9.18
C ASP A 74 1.30 16.84 8.07
N LEU A 75 1.25 17.93 7.30
CA LEU A 75 2.19 18.20 6.21
C LEU A 75 3.01 19.42 6.60
N SER A 76 4.29 19.22 6.87
CA SER A 76 5.22 20.29 7.23
C SER A 76 6.45 20.23 6.33
N GLY A 77 6.65 21.26 5.50
CA GLY A 77 7.78 21.32 4.56
C GLY A 77 7.83 20.09 3.64
N GLU A 78 8.95 19.36 3.66
CA GLU A 78 9.18 18.12 2.87
C GLU A 78 8.76 16.83 3.60
N ASN A 79 8.08 16.97 4.74
CA ASN A 79 7.74 15.84 5.60
C ASN A 79 6.23 15.61 5.72
N LEU A 80 5.85 14.33 5.72
CA LEU A 80 4.52 13.87 6.16
C LEU A 80 4.68 13.33 7.57
N SER A 81 4.17 14.06 8.54
CA SER A 81 4.09 13.62 9.92
C SER A 81 2.77 12.93 10.18
N TRP A 82 2.78 11.99 11.09
CA TRP A 82 1.57 11.40 11.63
C TRP A 82 1.62 11.37 13.15
N THR A 83 0.45 11.54 13.74
CA THR A 83 0.25 11.44 15.18
C THR A 83 -0.78 10.37 15.44
N ILE A 84 -0.47 9.39 16.28
CA ILE A 84 -1.43 8.42 16.78
C ILE A 84 -1.73 8.76 18.23
N ARG A 85 -3.01 8.97 18.54
CA ARG A 85 -3.54 9.09 19.90
C ARG A 85 -4.11 7.75 20.33
N ASN A 86 -3.50 7.13 21.33
CA ASN A 86 -4.03 5.93 21.96
C ASN A 86 -5.11 6.31 22.98
N GLY A 87 -6.38 6.16 22.62
CA GLY A 87 -7.49 6.39 23.54
C GLY A 87 -7.80 5.22 24.47
N ALA A 88 -7.14 4.07 24.34
CA ALA A 88 -7.37 2.89 25.19
C ALA A 88 -6.73 3.06 26.58
N SER A 89 -7.10 2.20 27.52
CA SER A 89 -6.45 2.08 28.84
C SER A 89 -5.22 1.19 28.84
N THR A 90 -4.97 0.47 27.74
CA THR A 90 -3.84 -0.44 27.58
C THR A 90 -2.77 0.16 26.66
N PRO A 91 -1.48 -0.13 26.90
CA PRO A 91 -0.44 0.25 25.99
C PRO A 91 -0.62 -0.51 24.67
N LEU A 92 -0.41 0.19 23.56
CA LEU A 92 -0.40 -0.41 22.24
C LEU A 92 0.98 -0.30 21.63
N ILE A 93 1.24 -1.15 20.66
CA ILE A 93 2.51 -1.24 19.96
C ILE A 93 2.21 -1.12 18.48
N HIS A 94 3.03 -0.37 17.76
CA HIS A 94 3.15 -0.54 16.32
C HIS A 94 4.62 -0.78 15.97
N SER A 95 4.87 -1.76 15.09
CA SER A 95 6.22 -2.26 14.82
C SER A 95 6.53 -2.52 13.35
N ASN A 96 7.84 -2.64 13.12
CA ASN A 96 8.58 -2.97 11.91
C ASN A 96 8.31 -4.36 11.26
N GLY A 97 7.33 -5.15 11.71
CA GLY A 97 6.93 -6.38 11.02
C GLY A 97 5.78 -6.16 10.01
N GLY A 98 4.97 -5.13 10.23
CA GLY A 98 3.74 -4.88 9.46
C GLY A 98 3.91 -3.89 8.31
N GLY A 99 4.92 -3.02 8.38
CA GLY A 99 5.06 -1.86 7.49
C GLY A 99 3.91 -0.86 7.64
N VAL A 100 4.13 0.40 7.26
CA VAL A 100 3.00 1.29 6.98
C VAL A 100 2.37 0.81 5.69
N GLY A 101 1.11 0.39 5.76
CA GLY A 101 0.33 0.11 4.57
C GLY A 101 -0.07 1.42 3.92
N LEU A 102 0.33 1.63 2.67
CA LEU A 102 -0.29 2.67 1.84
C LEU A 102 -1.44 2.04 1.06
N GLU A 103 -2.60 2.68 1.12
CA GLU A 103 -3.79 2.26 0.39
C GLU A 103 -4.38 3.41 -0.42
N VAL A 104 -5.03 3.07 -1.52
CA VAL A 104 -5.70 4.01 -2.41
C VAL A 104 -7.19 3.67 -2.54
N SER A 105 -8.03 4.70 -2.56
CA SER A 105 -9.48 4.55 -2.74
C SER A 105 -9.81 4.56 -4.23
N LEU A 106 -10.42 3.48 -4.71
CA LEU A 106 -10.86 3.30 -6.09
C LEU A 106 -12.30 2.78 -6.09
N ALA A 107 -13.20 3.51 -6.74
CA ALA A 107 -14.62 3.15 -6.86
C ALA A 107 -15.31 2.84 -5.51
N GLY A 108 -14.93 3.54 -4.44
CA GLY A 108 -15.49 3.36 -3.10
C GLY A 108 -14.85 2.26 -2.25
N TRP A 109 -13.81 1.59 -2.77
CA TRP A 109 -13.09 0.53 -2.07
C TRP A 109 -11.62 0.89 -1.87
N TRP A 110 -11.03 0.41 -0.78
CA TRP A 110 -9.61 0.59 -0.49
C TRP A 110 -8.80 -0.59 -1.02
N TYR A 111 -7.67 -0.29 -1.68
CA TYR A 111 -6.74 -1.28 -2.20
C TYR A 111 -5.33 -0.98 -1.72
N THR A 112 -4.59 -2.03 -1.37
CA THR A 112 -3.16 -1.92 -1.02
C THR A 112 -2.37 -1.47 -2.24
N VAL A 113 -1.61 -0.38 -2.08
CA VAL A 113 -0.69 0.13 -3.10
C VAL A 113 0.48 -0.84 -3.23
N PRO A 114 0.66 -1.50 -4.38
CA PRO A 114 1.80 -2.39 -4.60
C PRO A 114 3.10 -1.58 -4.58
N LEU A 115 4.15 -2.10 -3.95
CA LEU A 115 5.49 -1.50 -3.80
C LEU A 115 5.63 -0.30 -2.85
N ALA A 116 4.55 0.35 -2.42
CA ALA A 116 4.61 1.42 -1.44
C ALA A 116 4.52 0.87 -0.01
N ARG A 117 5.65 0.38 0.52
CA ARG A 117 5.81 0.13 1.95
C ARG A 117 6.83 1.14 2.47
N ALA A 118 6.37 2.10 3.27
CA ALA A 118 7.28 2.75 4.20
C ALA A 118 7.51 1.74 5.33
N ILE A 119 8.66 1.08 5.30
CA ILE A 119 9.06 0.18 6.38
C ILE A 119 9.62 1.05 7.49
N THR A 120 8.87 1.18 8.57
CA THR A 120 9.37 1.86 9.77
C THR A 120 10.27 0.87 10.49
N THR A 121 11.59 1.03 10.46
CA THR A 121 12.48 0.02 11.06
C THR A 121 12.39 -0.11 12.59
N GLU A 122 11.51 0.68 13.18
CA GLU A 122 11.44 0.99 14.58
C GLU A 122 10.18 0.36 15.22
N LEU A 123 10.34 -0.05 16.47
CA LEU A 123 9.27 -0.48 17.34
C LEU A 123 8.88 0.70 18.20
N HIS A 124 7.60 1.05 18.18
CA HIS A 124 7.08 2.18 18.94
C HIS A 124 5.98 1.70 19.88
N THR A 125 6.10 2.11 21.13
CA THR A 125 5.06 1.93 22.13
C THR A 125 4.22 3.19 22.20
N LEU A 126 2.90 3.02 22.19
CA LEU A 126 1.89 4.05 22.35
C LEU A 126 1.31 3.94 23.77
N PRO A 127 1.73 4.79 24.70
CA PRO A 127 1.23 4.73 26.08
C PRO A 127 -0.29 4.97 26.13
N PRO A 128 -0.99 4.42 27.13
CA PRO A 128 -2.42 4.65 27.32
C PRO A 128 -2.75 6.14 27.44
N LYS A 129 -3.82 6.58 26.77
CA LYS A 129 -4.34 7.96 26.81
C LYS A 129 -3.37 9.04 26.29
N GLU A 130 -2.24 8.67 25.70
CA GLU A 130 -1.23 9.58 25.18
C GLU A 130 -1.22 9.65 23.65
N SER A 131 -0.39 10.54 23.12
CA SER A 131 -0.18 10.70 21.68
C SER A 131 1.30 10.64 21.35
N CYS A 132 1.64 9.97 20.25
CA CYS A 132 3.00 9.92 19.73
C CYS A 132 3.01 10.41 18.29
N THR A 133 4.03 11.19 17.93
CA THR A 133 4.18 11.78 16.61
C THR A 133 5.48 11.32 15.98
N TYR A 134 5.40 10.91 14.72
CA TYR A 134 6.55 10.49 13.92
C TYR A 134 6.47 11.10 12.53
N THR A 135 7.62 11.21 11.88
CA THR A 135 7.77 11.97 10.64
C THR A 135 8.43 11.12 9.58
N PHE A 136 7.88 11.15 8.36
CA PHE A 136 8.39 10.44 7.19
C PHE A 136 8.66 11.41 6.05
N ALA A 137 9.66 11.08 5.23
CA ALA A 137 9.96 11.83 4.01
C ALA A 137 8.80 11.70 3.01
N LYS A 138 8.39 12.80 2.37
CA LYS A 138 7.31 12.80 1.36
C LYS A 138 7.68 12.09 0.07
N GLU A 139 8.97 11.92 -0.19
CA GLU A 139 9.52 11.32 -1.41
C GLU A 139 8.97 9.91 -1.69
N TYR A 140 8.56 9.19 -0.65
CA TYR A 140 7.91 7.88 -0.80
C TYR A 140 6.56 7.94 -1.55
N TYR A 141 5.97 9.12 -1.72
CA TYR A 141 4.65 9.30 -2.30
C TYR A 141 4.65 10.12 -3.60
N SER A 142 5.79 10.70 -4.01
CA SER A 142 5.83 11.72 -5.07
C SER A 142 5.64 11.19 -6.49
N SER A 143 5.86 9.89 -6.71
CA SER A 143 5.70 9.22 -8.00
C SER A 143 4.34 8.56 -8.20
N LEU A 144 3.45 8.65 -7.21
CA LEU A 144 2.16 7.99 -7.24
C LEU A 144 1.13 8.84 -8.00
N PRO A 145 0.18 8.20 -8.71
CA PRO A 145 -0.90 8.91 -9.39
C PRO A 145 -1.74 9.75 -8.43
N ASP A 146 -2.38 10.78 -8.96
CA ASP A 146 -3.37 11.56 -8.20
C ASP A 146 -4.50 10.67 -7.68
N GLY A 147 -4.98 10.97 -6.47
CA GLY A 147 -6.04 10.19 -5.85
C GLY A 147 -6.12 10.36 -4.35
N THR A 148 -7.09 9.67 -3.76
CA THR A 148 -7.27 9.61 -2.31
C THR A 148 -6.53 8.42 -1.75
N TYR A 149 -5.61 8.66 -0.84
CA TYR A 149 -4.79 7.66 -0.19
C TYR A 149 -5.03 7.65 1.31
N ARG A 150 -4.64 6.57 1.98
CA ARG A 150 -4.54 6.51 3.44
C ARG A 150 -3.30 5.74 3.87
N LEU A 151 -2.70 6.20 4.96
CA LEU A 151 -1.74 5.42 5.72
C LEU A 151 -2.50 4.54 6.70
N VAL A 152 -2.08 3.28 6.82
CA VAL A 152 -2.67 2.28 7.69
C VAL A 152 -1.57 1.66 8.56
N PHE A 153 -1.81 1.67 9.87
CA PHE A 153 -0.94 1.06 10.87
C PHE A 153 -1.66 -0.09 11.56
N PRO A 154 -1.11 -1.32 11.53
CA PRO A 154 -1.55 -2.36 12.44
C PRO A 154 -1.10 -2.02 13.86
N LEU A 155 -2.00 -2.22 14.81
CA LEU A 155 -1.78 -2.03 16.24
C LEU A 155 -1.79 -3.39 16.92
N TYR A 156 -0.90 -3.55 17.88
CA TYR A 156 -0.73 -4.78 18.64
C TYR A 156 -0.74 -4.50 20.14
N THR A 157 -1.09 -5.52 20.91
CA THR A 157 -0.85 -5.56 22.36
C THR A 157 0.36 -6.45 22.64
N SER A 158 1.17 -6.08 23.64
CA SER A 158 2.18 -7.01 24.16
C SER A 158 1.47 -8.15 24.86
N SER A 159 1.79 -9.39 24.51
CA SER A 159 1.46 -10.52 25.37
C SER A 159 2.42 -10.55 26.57
N GLN A 160 2.20 -11.48 27.51
CA GLN A 160 3.12 -11.71 28.65
C GLN A 160 4.48 -12.26 28.19
N ASP A 161 4.55 -12.81 26.97
CA ASP A 161 5.81 -13.18 26.33
C ASP A 161 6.28 -12.03 25.43
N LEU A 162 7.48 -11.49 25.69
CA LEU A 162 8.02 -10.35 24.95
C LEU A 162 8.28 -10.65 23.46
N GLN A 163 8.18 -11.92 23.04
CA GLN A 163 8.29 -12.35 21.65
C GLN A 163 6.94 -12.51 20.94
N GLU A 164 5.81 -12.47 21.66
CA GLU A 164 4.48 -12.61 21.09
C GLU A 164 3.70 -11.29 21.17
N MET A 165 3.34 -10.75 20.00
CA MET A 165 2.48 -9.58 19.85
C MET A 165 1.13 -10.03 19.28
N ASP A 166 0.06 -9.68 19.98
CA ASP A 166 -1.30 -9.99 19.54
C ASP A 166 -1.87 -8.85 18.71
N PHE A 167 -2.44 -9.16 17.54
CA PHE A 167 -3.09 -8.16 16.71
C PHE A 167 -4.31 -7.59 17.43
N HIS A 168 -4.36 -6.28 17.56
CA HIS A 168 -5.44 -5.56 18.23
C HIS A 168 -6.43 -4.96 17.22
N SER A 169 -5.94 -4.07 16.37
CA SER A 169 -6.77 -3.32 15.42
C SER A 169 -5.93 -2.61 14.37
N TYR A 170 -6.57 -1.86 13.48
CA TYR A 170 -5.90 -0.89 12.62
C TYR A 170 -6.24 0.53 13.05
N THR A 171 -5.31 1.46 12.80
CA THR A 171 -5.61 2.89 12.72
C THR A 171 -5.16 3.42 11.37
N ALA A 172 -5.88 4.42 10.84
CA ALA A 172 -5.60 4.96 9.53
C ALA A 172 -6.00 6.42 9.43
N SER A 173 -5.31 7.15 8.55
CA SER A 173 -5.67 8.52 8.20
C SER A 173 -5.45 8.77 6.72
N SER A 174 -6.40 9.48 6.11
CA SER A 174 -6.44 9.74 4.67
C SER A 174 -5.78 11.07 4.30
N PHE A 175 -5.28 11.14 3.07
CA PHE A 175 -4.76 12.35 2.42
C PHE A 175 -5.03 12.26 0.91
N GLN A 176 -4.91 13.37 0.21
CA GLN A 176 -4.99 13.42 -1.25
C GLN A 176 -3.58 13.54 -1.83
N LEU A 177 -3.31 12.91 -2.96
CA LEU A 177 -2.19 13.27 -3.84
C LEU A 177 -2.74 14.06 -5.01
N LYS A 178 -2.12 15.21 -5.28
CA LYS A 178 -2.42 16.08 -6.42
C LYS A 178 -1.12 16.56 -7.06
N ASN A 179 -0.96 16.34 -8.35
CA ASN A 179 0.27 16.60 -9.10
C ASN A 179 1.52 16.04 -8.40
N GLY A 180 1.42 14.83 -7.85
CA GLY A 180 2.52 14.18 -7.11
C GLY A 180 2.82 14.78 -5.73
N ALA A 181 2.01 15.69 -5.21
CA ALA A 181 2.19 16.28 -3.88
C ALA A 181 1.06 15.87 -2.91
N PRO A 182 1.38 15.45 -1.67
CA PRO A 182 0.37 15.16 -0.67
C PRO A 182 -0.29 16.46 -0.18
N VAL A 183 -1.61 16.41 -0.03
CA VAL A 183 -2.50 17.48 0.45
C VAL A 183 -3.44 16.88 1.50
N ILE A 184 -3.45 17.45 2.70
CA ILE A 184 -4.40 17.08 3.74
C ILE A 184 -5.62 17.99 3.59
N GLN A 185 -6.79 17.37 3.45
CA GLN A 185 -8.04 18.11 3.57
C GLN A 185 -8.33 18.30 5.06
N LYS A 186 -8.27 19.56 5.53
CA LYS A 186 -8.85 19.90 6.83
C LYS A 186 -10.36 19.83 6.68
N GLY A 187 -10.95 18.77 7.23
CA GLY A 187 -12.40 18.67 7.43
C GLY A 187 -12.87 19.58 8.55
#